data_AF-A0A667ZFG6-F1
#
_entry.id   AF-A0A667ZFG6-F1
#
_cell.length_a   1.000
_cell.length_b   1.000
_cell.length_c   1.000
_cell.angle_alpha   90.00
_cell.angle_beta   90.00
_cell.angle_gamma   90.00
#
_symmetry.space_group_name_H-M   'P 1'
#
loop_
_entity.id
_entity.type
_entity.pdbx_description
1 polymer ?
#
loop_
_entity_poly.entity_id
_entity_poly.type
_entity_poly.pdbx_seq_one_letter_code
_entity_poly.pdbx_strand_id
1 'polypeptide(L)'
;MSCRRSAIINMSTLVSSIEKCPQNFHIVQMYPYRTSKAALNMLTRCLAEDFRKHSILVTGVHPGWVITDMGGKEAPMTPQQSVLGMLSMMSSLSDKDSGKLVDWMGNQIPW
;
A
#
# COMPACT_ATOMS: atom_id res chain seq x y z
N MET A 1 -14.58 6.47 10.64
CA MET A 1 -13.44 7.39 10.47
C MET A 1 -13.67 8.60 11.36
N SER A 2 -12.86 8.80 12.40
CA SER A 2 -12.83 10.11 13.06
C SER A 2 -12.12 11.07 12.09
N CYS A 3 -12.85 11.99 11.46
CA CYS A 3 -12.32 12.97 10.50
C CYS A 3 -11.38 14.02 11.13
N ARG A 4 -10.74 13.70 12.26
CA ARG A 4 -9.92 14.63 13.04
C ARG A 4 -8.44 14.60 12.65
N ARG A 5 -8.06 13.75 11.69
CA ARG A 5 -6.65 13.52 11.34
C ARG A 5 -6.45 13.56 9.82
N SER A 6 -5.42 14.28 9.41
CA SER A 6 -4.98 14.37 8.02
C SER A 6 -4.11 13.15 7.67
N ALA A 7 -4.28 12.61 6.46
CA ALA A 7 -3.51 11.45 6.00
C ALA A 7 -3.18 11.54 4.51
N ILE A 8 -2.04 10.97 4.13
CA ILE A 8 -1.62 10.72 2.76
C ILE A 8 -1.55 9.20 2.59
N ILE A 9 -2.36 8.68 1.66
CA ILE A 9 -2.40 7.25 1.36
C ILE A 9 -1.88 7.03 -0.06
N ASN A 10 -0.75 6.36 -0.18
CA ASN A 10 -0.13 6.05 -1.46
C ASN A 10 -0.53 4.64 -1.91
N MET A 11 -1.21 4.53 -3.05
CA MET A 11 -1.56 3.23 -3.64
C MET A 11 -0.29 2.54 -4.17
N SER A 12 0.25 1.61 -3.39
CA SER A 12 1.42 0.80 -3.70
C SER A 12 1.04 -0.66 -3.99
N THR A 13 1.97 -1.59 -3.87
CA THR A 13 1.75 -3.01 -4.22
C THR A 13 2.71 -3.94 -3.49
N LEU A 14 2.27 -5.17 -3.23
CA LEU A 14 3.12 -6.24 -2.70
C LEU A 14 4.38 -6.49 -3.53
N VAL A 15 4.31 -6.35 -4.85
CA VAL A 15 5.46 -6.64 -5.75
C VAL A 15 6.57 -5.58 -5.68
N SER A 16 6.34 -4.49 -4.95
CA SER A 16 7.36 -3.47 -4.67
C SER A 16 8.22 -3.80 -3.46
N SER A 17 7.88 -4.86 -2.71
CA SER A 17 8.71 -5.35 -1.62
C SER A 17 9.96 -6.03 -2.18
N ILE A 18 11.11 -5.44 -1.87
CA ILE A 18 12.46 -5.92 -2.16
C ILE A 18 12.71 -7.22 -1.39
N GLU A 19 12.30 -7.30 -0.13
CA GLU A 19 12.42 -8.49 0.72
C GLU A 19 11.60 -9.67 0.17
N LYS A 20 10.38 -9.41 -0.30
CA LYS A 20 9.51 -10.43 -0.91
C LYS A 20 9.78 -10.69 -2.38
N CYS A 21 10.72 -9.99 -3.00
CA CYS A 21 11.02 -10.11 -4.43
C CYS A 21 11.38 -11.56 -4.83
N PRO A 22 12.29 -12.28 -4.13
CA PRO A 22 12.61 -13.66 -4.48
C PRO A 22 11.40 -14.60 -4.51
N GLN A 23 10.40 -14.37 -3.65
CA GLN A 23 9.21 -15.21 -3.51
C GLN A 23 8.12 -14.88 -4.54
N ASN A 24 8.14 -13.69 -5.15
CA ASN A 24 7.05 -13.24 -6.04
C ASN A 24 7.51 -12.83 -7.44
N PHE A 25 8.83 -12.78 -7.72
CA PHE A 25 9.35 -12.33 -9.02
C PHE A 25 8.86 -13.20 -10.18
N HIS A 26 8.82 -14.52 -9.99
CA HIS A 26 8.37 -15.49 -10.99
C HIS A 26 6.90 -15.31 -11.39
N ILE A 27 6.06 -14.69 -10.54
CA ILE A 27 4.64 -14.46 -10.78
C ILE A 27 4.41 -13.19 -11.61
N VAL A 28 5.19 -12.14 -11.36
CA VAL A 28 5.00 -10.82 -11.99
C VAL A 28 6.35 -10.22 -12.39
N GLN A 29 6.81 -10.45 -13.62
CA GLN A 29 8.12 -9.98 -14.09
C GLN A 29 8.07 -8.57 -14.72
N MET A 30 7.44 -7.61 -14.04
CA MET A 30 7.24 -6.25 -14.54
C MET A 30 8.23 -5.26 -13.92
N TYR A 31 9.44 -5.16 -14.47
CA TYR A 31 10.51 -4.30 -13.92
C TYR A 31 10.07 -2.85 -13.69
N PRO A 32 9.50 -2.12 -14.68
CA PRO A 32 9.15 -0.71 -14.47
C PRO A 32 8.05 -0.52 -13.43
N TYR A 33 7.09 -1.44 -13.36
CA TYR A 33 6.02 -1.39 -12.37
C TYR A 33 6.56 -1.61 -10.94
N ARG A 34 7.44 -2.61 -10.77
CA ARG A 34 8.10 -2.88 -9.48
C ARG A 34 8.95 -1.70 -9.02
N THR A 35 9.82 -1.19 -9.88
CA THR A 35 10.75 -0.11 -9.51
C THR A 35 10.03 1.21 -9.26
N SER A 36 9.01 1.56 -10.05
CA SER A 36 8.20 2.75 -9.79
C SER A 36 7.46 2.68 -8.45
N LYS A 37 6.91 1.51 -8.09
CA LYS A 37 6.24 1.31 -6.79
C LYS A 37 7.23 1.21 -5.63
N ALA A 38 8.44 0.68 -5.84
CA ALA A 38 9.51 0.74 -4.85
C ALA A 38 9.99 2.18 -4.59
N ALA A 39 10.09 3.00 -5.64
CA ALA A 39 10.36 4.43 -5.51
C ALA A 39 9.22 5.16 -4.75
N LEU A 40 7.96 4.81 -5.01
CA LEU A 40 6.81 5.32 -4.24
C LEU A 40 6.87 4.91 -2.76
N ASN A 41 7.37 3.72 -2.44
CA ASN A 41 7.59 3.29 -1.06
C ASN A 41 8.65 4.15 -0.36
N MET A 42 9.76 4.46 -1.04
CA MET A 42 10.77 5.39 -0.52
C MET A 42 10.16 6.79 -0.28
N LEU A 43 9.40 7.32 -1.25
CA LEU A 43 8.68 8.58 -1.08
C LEU A 43 7.75 8.54 0.14
N THR A 44 7.00 7.46 0.32
CA THR A 44 6.13 7.25 1.49
C THR A 44 6.93 7.33 2.79
N ARG A 45 8.12 6.74 2.84
CA ARG A 45 8.98 6.79 4.03
C ARG A 45 9.53 8.19 4.31
N CYS A 46 9.96 8.91 3.28
CA CYS A 46 10.43 10.29 3.40
C CYS A 46 9.32 11.21 3.91
N LEU A 47 8.14 11.18 3.26
CA LEU A 47 6.99 11.99 3.65
C LEU A 47 6.51 11.69 5.07
N ALA A 48 6.61 10.43 5.52
CA ALA A 48 6.28 10.07 6.88
C ALA A 48 7.19 10.74 7.92
N GLU A 49 8.49 10.90 7.63
CA GLU A 49 9.41 11.61 8.52
C GLU A 49 9.17 13.13 8.45
N ASP A 50 9.07 13.68 7.25
CA ASP A 50 8.90 15.12 7.03
C ASP A 50 7.63 15.67 7.67
N PHE A 51 6.53 14.90 7.58
CA PHE A 51 5.23 15.32 8.09
C PHE A 51 4.90 14.81 9.49
N ARG A 52 5.82 14.08 10.15
CA ARG A 52 5.65 13.63 11.53
C ARG A 52 5.34 14.79 12.48
N LYS A 53 6.05 15.92 12.32
CA LYS A 53 5.85 17.15 13.11
C LYS A 53 4.50 17.84 12.88
N HIS A 54 3.80 17.50 11.80
CA HIS A 54 2.47 18.05 11.46
C HIS A 54 1.33 17.08 11.82
N SER A 55 1.64 15.94 12.46
CA SER A 55 0.65 14.91 12.79
C SER A 55 -0.11 14.35 11.58
N ILE A 56 0.49 14.39 10.39
CA ILE A 56 -0.08 13.80 9.17
C ILE A 56 0.36 12.35 9.08
N LEU A 57 -0.60 11.43 8.97
CA LEU A 57 -0.30 10.02 8.72
C LEU A 57 0.12 9.82 7.28
N VAL A 58 1.19 9.07 7.02
CA VAL A 58 1.58 8.72 5.64
C VAL A 58 1.77 7.22 5.55
N THR A 59 1.07 6.51 4.66
CA THR A 59 1.24 5.06 4.52
C THR A 59 1.06 4.59 3.08
N GLY A 60 1.76 3.52 2.74
CA GLY A 60 1.61 2.82 1.47
C GLY A 60 0.59 1.69 1.61
N VAL A 61 -0.28 1.51 0.63
CA VAL A 61 -1.33 0.49 0.66
C VAL A 61 -1.28 -0.39 -0.57
N HIS A 62 -1.19 -1.70 -0.37
CA HIS A 62 -1.44 -2.70 -1.40
C HIS A 62 -2.93 -3.07 -1.42
N PRO A 63 -3.68 -2.78 -2.49
CA PRO A 63 -5.12 -3.01 -2.55
C PRO A 63 -5.53 -4.49 -2.71
N GLY A 64 -4.58 -5.42 -2.76
CA GLY A 64 -4.79 -6.76 -3.29
C GLY A 64 -4.62 -6.81 -4.82
N TRP A 65 -4.88 -7.97 -5.41
CA TRP A 65 -4.97 -8.13 -6.87
C TRP A 65 -6.44 -8.05 -7.27
N VAL A 66 -6.82 -6.96 -7.94
CA VAL A 66 -8.22 -6.53 -8.10
C VAL A 66 -8.67 -6.59 -9.55
N ILE A 67 -9.89 -7.08 -9.81
CA ILE A 67 -10.52 -7.16 -11.13
C ILE A 67 -10.78 -5.75 -11.66
N THR A 68 -9.84 -5.28 -12.45
CA THR A 68 -9.77 -3.96 -13.10
C THR A 68 -9.07 -4.14 -14.44
N ASP A 69 -9.04 -3.11 -15.28
CA ASP A 69 -8.28 -3.15 -16.53
C ASP A 69 -6.77 -3.45 -16.29
N MET A 70 -6.21 -2.98 -15.17
CA MET A 70 -4.81 -3.23 -14.79
C MET A 70 -4.60 -4.64 -14.19
N GLY A 71 -5.57 -5.13 -13.43
CA GLY A 71 -5.46 -6.44 -12.76
C GLY A 71 -5.85 -7.63 -13.64
N GLY A 72 -6.66 -7.41 -14.67
CA GLY A 72 -7.19 -8.47 -15.52
C GLY A 72 -8.29 -9.30 -14.84
N LYS A 73 -8.85 -10.24 -15.61
CA LYS A 73 -10.01 -11.07 -15.20
C LYS A 73 -9.65 -12.17 -14.20
N GLU A 74 -8.38 -12.58 -14.17
CA GLU A 74 -7.86 -13.61 -13.27
C GLU A 74 -7.62 -13.11 -11.84
N ALA A 75 -7.78 -11.81 -11.60
CA ALA A 75 -7.67 -11.24 -10.27
C ALA A 75 -8.73 -11.85 -9.33
N PRO A 76 -8.38 -12.26 -8.11
CA PRO A 76 -9.27 -12.99 -7.22
C PRO A 76 -10.30 -12.11 -6.50
N MET A 77 -10.23 -10.78 -6.65
CA MET A 77 -10.94 -9.83 -5.80
C MET A 77 -11.65 -8.76 -6.60
N THR A 78 -12.89 -8.43 -6.22
CA THR A 78 -13.64 -7.32 -6.84
C THR A 78 -13.17 -5.95 -6.32
N PRO A 79 -13.36 -4.86 -7.08
CA PRO A 79 -13.10 -3.50 -6.58
C PRO A 79 -13.85 -3.19 -5.28
N GLN A 80 -15.09 -3.67 -5.13
CA GLN A 80 -15.90 -3.46 -3.95
C GLN A 80 -15.28 -4.12 -2.71
N GLN A 81 -14.80 -5.36 -2.82
CA GLN A 81 -14.12 -6.06 -1.73
C GLN A 81 -12.84 -5.33 -1.31
N SER A 82 -12.01 -4.93 -2.29
CA SER A 82 -10.77 -4.20 -2.05
C SER A 82 -11.02 -2.88 -1.32
N VAL A 83 -11.96 -2.07 -1.82
CA VAL A 83 -12.26 -0.74 -1.24
C VAL A 83 -12.88 -0.86 0.15
N LEU A 84 -13.81 -1.80 0.38
CA LEU A 84 -14.40 -2.00 1.70
C LEU A 84 -13.35 -2.40 2.73
N GLY A 85 -12.44 -3.31 2.39
CA GLY A 85 -11.35 -3.67 3.27
C GLY A 85 -10.38 -2.51 3.51
N MET A 86 -9.99 -1.77 2.47
CA MET A 86 -9.16 -0.57 2.63
C MET A 86 -9.81 0.49 3.53
N LEU A 87 -11.12 0.75 3.40
CA LEU A 87 -11.83 1.69 4.27
C LEU A 87 -11.85 1.22 5.73
N SER A 88 -12.02 -0.09 5.96
CA SER A 88 -11.94 -0.70 7.28
C SER A 88 -10.53 -0.57 7.87
N MET A 89 -9.51 -0.96 7.11
CA MET A 89 -8.10 -0.83 7.47
C MET A 89 -7.72 0.63 7.79
N MET A 90 -8.10 1.58 6.93
CA MET A 90 -7.83 3.01 7.12
C MET A 90 -8.44 3.55 8.43
N SER A 91 -9.57 2.99 8.87
CA SER A 91 -10.18 3.38 10.14
C SER A 91 -9.40 2.90 11.38
N SER A 92 -8.49 1.92 11.21
CA SER A 92 -7.66 1.35 12.25
C SER A 92 -6.22 1.90 12.29
N LEU A 93 -5.83 2.70 11.28
CA LEU A 93 -4.47 3.24 11.17
C LEU A 93 -4.14 4.21 12.30
N SER A 94 -2.88 4.15 12.73
CA SER A 94 -2.33 4.97 13.81
C SER A 94 -0.91 5.44 13.52
N ASP A 95 -0.29 6.20 14.43
CA ASP A 95 1.08 6.70 14.27
C ASP A 95 2.10 5.58 14.06
N LYS A 96 1.85 4.40 14.64
CA LYS A 96 2.71 3.22 14.50
C LYS A 96 2.73 2.70 13.06
N ASP A 97 1.79 3.11 12.23
CA ASP A 97 1.59 2.63 10.85
C ASP A 97 2.10 3.65 9.82
N SER A 98 2.54 4.83 10.29
CA SER A 98 3.14 5.85 9.45
C SER A 98 4.50 5.40 8.91
N GLY A 99 4.72 5.62 7.62
CA GLY A 99 5.92 5.22 6.91
C GLY A 99 6.07 3.70 6.81
N LYS A 100 4.96 2.96 6.69
CA LYS A 100 4.90 1.52 6.42
C LYS A 100 4.19 1.23 5.08
N LEU A 101 4.29 -0.01 4.64
CA LEU A 101 3.46 -0.61 3.61
C LEU A 101 2.52 -1.64 4.27
N VAL A 102 1.22 -1.52 4.01
CA VAL A 102 0.21 -2.45 4.50
C VAL A 102 -0.65 -2.98 3.35
N ASP A 103 -1.28 -4.13 3.53
CA ASP A 103 -2.32 -4.59 2.61
C ASP A 103 -3.71 -4.02 2.96
N TRP A 104 -4.69 -4.31 2.10
CA TRP A 104 -6.10 -3.95 2.26
C TRP A 104 -6.77 -4.53 3.52
N MET A 105 -6.11 -5.46 4.24
CA MET A 105 -6.56 -6.00 5.53
C MET A 105 -5.80 -5.40 6.72
N GLY A 106 -4.79 -4.56 6.48
CA GLY A 106 -3.94 -3.95 7.51
C GLY A 106 -2.72 -4.77 7.90
N ASN A 107 -2.43 -5.86 7.20
CA ASN A 107 -1.21 -6.63 7.44
C ASN A 107 -0.02 -5.86 6.89
N GLN A 108 1.04 -5.75 7.70
CA GLN A 108 2.27 -5.12 7.25
C GLN A 108 2.97 -5.97 6.18
N ILE A 109 3.39 -5.31 5.10
CA ILE A 109 4.24 -5.88 4.07
C ILE A 109 5.67 -5.34 4.34
N PRO A 110 6.70 -6.20 4.37
CA PRO A 110 8.08 -5.75 4.47
C PRO A 110 8.48 -4.94 3.23
N TRP A 111 9.59 -4.20 3.33
CA TRP A 111 10.07 -3.40 2.22
C TRP A 111 10.63 -4.20 1.06
#